data_AF-A0A951AYS6-F1
#
_entry.id   AF-A0A951AYS6-F1
#
_cell.length_a   1.000
_cell.length_b   1.000
_cell.length_c   1.000
_cell.angle_alpha   90.00
_cell.angle_beta   90.00
_cell.angle_gamma   90.00
#
_symmetry.space_group_name_H-M   'P 1'
#
loop_
_entity.id
_entity.type
_entity.pdbx_description
1 polymer ?
#
loop_
_entity_poly.entity_id
_entity_poly.type
_entity_poly.pdbx_seq_one_letter_code
_entity_poly.pdbx_strand_id
1 'polypeptide(L)'
;MTPEQTVAVRTGQIADARLAALLAVMREAAVNTGRVTEATWAAATAAGWSVAQLTEAFVFLALTVFVDYFTHYVHTELNVPPAPPVPREGSNR
;
A
#
# COMPACT_ATOMS: atom_id res chain seq x y z
N MET A 1 -3.80 15.65 6.49
CA MET A 1 -4.47 14.43 6.01
C MET A 1 -5.87 14.42 6.61
N THR A 2 -6.92 14.46 5.79
CA THR A 2 -8.30 14.40 6.28
C THR A 2 -8.75 12.95 6.50
N PRO A 3 -9.82 12.70 7.26
CA PRO A 3 -10.39 11.36 7.42
C PRO A 3 -10.72 10.69 6.07
N GLU A 4 -11.23 11.45 5.11
CA GLU A 4 -11.58 10.98 3.76
C GLU A 4 -10.32 10.59 2.97
N GLN A 5 -9.24 11.37 3.08
CA GLN A 5 -7.94 11.03 2.50
C GLN A 5 -7.35 9.76 3.13
N THR A 6 -7.62 9.51 4.42
CA THR A 6 -7.18 8.29 5.12
C THR A 6 -7.93 7.06 4.62
N VAL A 7 -9.24 7.17 4.43
CA VAL A 7 -10.07 6.09 3.88
C VAL A 7 -9.67 5.81 2.42
N ALA A 8 -9.49 6.84 1.60
CA ALA A 8 -9.10 6.70 0.18
C ALA A 8 -7.74 5.99 0.01
N VAL A 9 -6.77 6.29 0.88
CA VAL A 9 -5.49 5.57 0.90
C VAL A 9 -5.68 4.09 1.29
N ARG A 10 -6.54 3.78 2.27
CA ARG A 10 -6.84 2.40 2.68
C ARG A 10 -7.58 1.61 1.60
N THR A 11 -8.46 2.24 0.82
CA THR A 11 -9.18 1.59 -0.29
C THR A 11 -8.38 1.57 -1.60
N GLY A 12 -7.23 2.26 -1.66
CA GLY A 12 -6.40 2.35 -2.86
C GLY A 12 -6.94 3.29 -3.93
N GLN A 13 -7.96 4.09 -3.63
CA GLN A 13 -8.51 5.10 -4.53
C GLN A 13 -7.67 6.38 -4.43
N ILE A 14 -6.59 6.44 -5.20
CA ILE A 14 -5.73 7.62 -5.28
C ILE A 14 -6.03 8.39 -6.57
N ALA A 15 -6.49 9.63 -6.44
CA ALA A 15 -6.76 10.50 -7.58
C ALA A 15 -5.49 10.98 -8.30
N ASP A 16 -4.34 10.96 -7.62
CA ASP A 16 -3.03 11.28 -8.19
C ASP A 16 -2.45 10.08 -8.95
N ALA A 17 -2.37 10.20 -10.28
CA ALA A 17 -1.85 9.15 -11.15
C ALA A 17 -0.39 8.75 -10.85
N ARG A 18 0.44 9.70 -10.40
CA ARG A 18 1.83 9.41 -10.02
C ARG A 18 1.86 8.56 -8.75
N LEU A 19 1.06 8.91 -7.76
CA LEU A 19 0.98 8.14 -6.52
C LEU A 19 0.29 6.78 -6.71
N ALA A 20 -0.67 6.68 -7.63
CA ALA A 20 -1.29 5.42 -8.03
C ALA A 20 -0.26 4.44 -8.65
N ALA A 21 0.65 4.94 -9.49
CA ALA A 21 1.71 4.12 -10.07
C ALA A 21 2.67 3.57 -9.01
N LEU A 22 3.04 4.37 -8.00
CA LEU A 22 3.83 3.90 -6.86
C LEU A 22 3.10 2.81 -6.06
N LEU A 23 1.80 3.02 -5.79
CA LEU A 23 1.00 2.01 -5.10
C LEU A 23 0.92 0.69 -5.86
N ALA A 24 0.84 0.72 -7.19
CA ALA A 24 0.83 -0.48 -8.01
C ALA A 24 2.11 -1.29 -7.81
N VAL A 25 3.28 -0.64 -7.85
CA VAL A 25 4.59 -1.26 -7.57
C VAL A 25 4.61 -1.88 -6.18
N MET A 26 4.24 -1.11 -5.14
CA MET A 26 4.29 -1.58 -3.75
C MET A 26 3.32 -2.73 -3.49
N ARG A 27 2.11 -2.70 -4.07
CA ARG A 27 1.13 -3.78 -3.94
C ARG A 27 1.61 -5.05 -4.60
N GLU A 28 2.13 -4.95 -5.83
CA GLU A 28 2.64 -6.12 -6.54
C GLU A 28 3.83 -6.74 -5.81
N ALA A 29 4.78 -5.91 -5.35
CA ALA A 29 5.91 -6.35 -4.55
C ALA A 29 5.46 -7.03 -3.25
N ALA A 30 4.49 -6.48 -2.52
CA ALA A 30 4.00 -7.05 -1.28
C ALA A 30 3.35 -8.44 -1.49
N VAL A 31 2.58 -8.62 -2.57
CA VAL A 31 1.88 -9.88 -2.87
C VAL A 31 2.82 -10.93 -3.47
N ASN A 32 3.82 -10.52 -4.25
CA ASN A 32 4.69 -11.40 -5.03
C ASN A 32 6.11 -11.53 -4.44
N THR A 33 6.25 -11.44 -3.12
CA THR A 33 7.55 -11.63 -2.42
C THR A 33 8.66 -10.74 -2.99
N GLY A 34 8.35 -9.47 -3.21
CA GLY A 34 9.25 -8.45 -3.72
C GLY A 34 9.39 -8.40 -5.24
N ARG A 35 8.73 -9.29 -5.99
CA ARG A 35 8.76 -9.27 -7.46
C ARG A 35 7.77 -8.25 -8.02
N VAL A 36 8.23 -7.50 -9.02
CA VAL A 36 7.42 -6.55 -9.79
C VAL A 36 7.65 -6.82 -11.26
N THR A 37 6.60 -6.85 -12.06
CA THR A 37 6.72 -7.01 -13.51
C THR A 37 7.32 -5.78 -14.17
N GLU A 38 7.99 -5.98 -15.32
CA GLU A 38 8.53 -4.90 -16.15
C GLU A 38 7.47 -3.87 -16.54
N ALA A 39 6.23 -4.33 -16.79
CA ALA A 39 5.11 -3.45 -17.14
C ALA A 39 4.79 -2.46 -16.00
N THR A 40 4.67 -2.95 -14.76
CA THR A 40 4.41 -2.10 -13.59
C THR A 40 5.59 -1.18 -13.28
N TRP A 41 6.83 -1.68 -13.41
CA TRP A 41 8.04 -0.88 -13.23
C TRP A 41 8.11 0.26 -14.26
N ALA A 42 7.89 -0.04 -15.54
CA ALA A 42 7.89 0.95 -16.62
C ALA A 42 6.78 2.00 -16.45
N ALA A 43 5.59 1.60 -15.97
CA ALA A 43 4.52 2.55 -15.67
C ALA A 43 4.91 3.53 -14.56
N ALA A 44 5.62 3.07 -13.53
CA ALA A 44 6.10 3.92 -12.45
C ALA A 44 7.20 4.90 -12.89
N THR A 45 8.16 4.45 -13.70
CA THR A 45 9.20 5.35 -14.23
C THR A 45 8.62 6.36 -15.22
N ALA A 46 7.66 5.96 -16.05
CA ALA A 46 6.92 6.86 -16.95
C ALA A 46 6.11 7.92 -16.18
N ALA A 47 5.63 7.60 -14.97
CA ALA A 47 4.98 8.55 -14.07
C ALA A 47 5.97 9.49 -13.34
N GLY A 48 7.28 9.38 -13.63
CA GLY A 48 8.31 10.26 -13.08
C GLY A 48 8.85 9.85 -11.71
N TRP A 49 8.77 8.56 -11.36
CA TRP A 49 9.50 8.04 -10.21
C TRP A 49 10.93 7.69 -10.60
N SER A 50 11.89 8.15 -9.81
CA SER A 50 13.28 7.73 -9.98
C SER A 50 13.50 6.35 -9.36
N VAL A 51 14.53 5.64 -9.84
CA VAL A 51 14.96 4.36 -9.24
C VAL A 51 15.26 4.54 -7.75
N ALA A 52 15.88 5.66 -7.35
CA ALA A 52 16.16 5.94 -5.94
C ALA A 52 14.88 6.04 -5.10
N GLN A 53 13.85 6.73 -5.60
CA GLN A 53 12.55 6.84 -4.91
C GLN A 53 11.83 5.48 -4.82
N LEU A 54 11.89 4.66 -5.86
CA LEU A 54 11.30 3.32 -5.85
C LEU A 54 12.05 2.39 -4.88
N THR A 55 13.37 2.48 -4.83
CA THR A 55 14.19 1.74 -3.86
C THR A 55 13.89 2.18 -2.43
N GLU A 56 13.77 3.47 -2.16
CA GLU A 56 13.38 3.99 -0.84
C GLU A 56 12.00 3.47 -0.43
N ALA A 57 11.02 3.49 -1.34
CA ALA A 57 9.70 2.92 -1.08
C ALA A 57 9.77 1.41 -0.78
N PHE A 58 10.63 0.67 -1.48
CA PHE A 58 10.84 -0.75 -1.20
C PHE A 58 11.47 -1.01 0.18
N VAL A 59 12.36 -0.13 0.66
CA VAL A 59 12.88 -0.22 2.04
C VAL A 59 11.75 -0.09 3.06
N PHE A 60 10.80 0.83 2.85
CA PHE A 60 9.62 0.94 3.70
C PHE A 60 8.75 -0.32 3.65
N LEU A 61 8.54 -0.89 2.46
CA LEU A 61 7.82 -2.15 2.32
C LEU A 61 8.50 -3.28 3.11
N ALA A 62 9.83 -3.43 2.98
CA ALA A 62 10.59 -4.44 3.72
C ALA A 62 10.49 -4.25 5.24
N LEU A 63 10.56 -2.99 5.70
CA LEU A 63 10.36 -2.66 7.12
C LEU A 63 8.95 -3.02 7.60
N THR A 64 7.92 -2.71 6.81
CA THR A 64 6.53 -3.07 7.13
C THR A 64 6.38 -4.58 7.25
N VAL A 65 6.85 -5.35 6.26
CA VAL A 65 6.80 -6.82 6.30
C VAL A 65 7.55 -7.38 7.50
N PHE A 66 8.73 -6.84 7.83
CA PHE A 66 9.47 -7.24 9.02
C PHE A 66 8.68 -7.00 10.30
N VAL A 67 8.11 -5.80 10.48
CA VAL A 67 7.32 -5.47 11.68
C VAL A 67 6.09 -6.36 11.77
N ASP A 68 5.38 -6.57 10.67
CA ASP A 68 4.22 -7.45 10.64
C ASP A 68 4.62 -8.88 11.02
N TYR A 69 5.69 -9.42 10.45
CA TYR A 69 6.13 -10.78 10.77
C TYR A 69 6.62 -10.90 12.21
N PHE A 70 7.36 -9.91 12.70
CA PHE A 70 7.86 -9.91 14.06
C PHE A 70 6.71 -9.84 15.08
N THR A 71 5.72 -8.97 14.85
CA THR A 71 4.56 -8.84 15.73
C THR A 71 3.71 -10.11 15.75
N HIS A 72 3.53 -10.78 14.61
CA HIS A 72 2.91 -12.11 14.56
C HIS A 72 3.75 -13.17 15.29
N TYR A 73 5.07 -13.17 15.10
CA TYR A 73 5.99 -14.13 15.72
C TYR A 73 5.97 -14.08 17.25
N VAL A 74 5.90 -12.87 17.83
CA VAL A 74 5.85 -12.69 19.28
C VAL A 74 4.43 -12.62 19.85
N HIS A 75 3.41 -12.94 19.03
CA HIS A 75 1.99 -12.91 19.41
C HIS A 75 1.54 -11.59 20.04
N THR A 76 1.95 -10.45 19.44
CA THR A 76 1.59 -9.12 19.96
C THR A 76 0.07 -8.94 19.91
N GLU A 77 -0.57 -8.65 21.05
CA GLU A 77 -1.99 -8.33 21.11
C GLU A 77 -2.28 -6.95 20.48
N LEU A 78 -3.24 -6.90 19.57
CA LEU A 78 -3.61 -5.67 18.87
C LEU A 78 -4.47 -4.77 19.78
N ASN A 79 -3.84 -3.84 20.49
CA ASN A 79 -4.55 -2.86 21.32
C ASN A 79 -4.89 -1.60 20.51
N VAL A 80 -5.89 -1.70 19.62
CA VAL A 80 -6.36 -0.57 18.81
C VAL A 80 -7.87 -0.34 18.98
N PRO A 81 -8.33 0.93 18.97
CA PRO A 81 -9.77 1.23 18.93
C PRO A 81 -10.44 0.58 17.71
N PRO A 82 -11.73 0.20 17.80
CA PRO A 82 -12.47 -0.36 16.67
C PRO A 82 -12.42 0.58 15.45
N ALA A 83 -12.15 0.03 14.27
CA ALA A 83 -12.16 0.83 13.04
C ALA A 83 -13.59 1.36 12.76
N PRO A 84 -13.74 2.62 12.30
CA PRO A 84 -15.02 3.13 11.83
C PRO A 84 -15.58 2.25 10.70
N PRO A 85 -16.89 1.98 10.67
CA PRO A 85 -17.49 1.14 9.64
C PRO A 85 -17.31 1.77 8.26
N VAL A 86 -16.84 0.97 7.29
CA VAL A 86 -16.84 1.34 5.87
C VAL A 86 -18.29 1.24 5.36
N PRO A 87 -18.88 2.31 4.81
CA PRO A 87 -20.20 2.22 4.18
C PRO A 87 -20.17 1.13 3.10
N ARG A 88 -21.04 0.11 3.22
CA ARG A 88 -21.19 -0.89 2.16
C ARG A 88 -21.85 -0.20 0.98
N GLU A 89 -21.14 -0.07 -0.14
CA GLU A 89 -21.79 0.28 -1.41
C GLU A 89 -22.77 -0.83 -1.78
N GLY A 90 -24.06 -0.50 -1.78
CA GLY A 90 -25.09 -1.23 -2.53
C GLY A 90 -25.52 -2.60 -1.99
N SER A 91 -26.14 -2.66 -0.81
CA SER A 91 -27.12 -3.73 -0.52
C SER A 91 -28.51 -3.25 -0.94
N ASN A 92 -28.78 -3.25 -2.25
CA ASN A 92 -30.14 -3.20 -2.78
C ASN A 92 -30.32 -4.35 -3.77
N ARG A 93 -30.68 -5.52 -3.23
CA ARG A 93 -31.46 -6.56 -3.88
C ARG A 93 -32.32 -7.25 -2.83
#